data_AF-A0A4E9FTH3-F1
#
_entry.id   AF-A0A4E9FTH3-F1
#
_cell.length_a   1.000
_cell.length_b   1.000
_cell.length_c   1.000
_cell.angle_alpha   90.00
_cell.angle_beta   90.00
_cell.angle_gamma   90.00
#
_symmetry.space_group_name_H-M   'P 1'
#
loop_
_entity.id
_entity.type
_entity.pdbx_description
1 polymer ?
#
loop_
_entity_poly.entity_id
_entity_poly.type
_entity_poly.pdbx_seq_one_letter_code
_entity_poly.pdbx_strand_id
1 'polypeptide(L)'
;MPINQKHEIMWIHSNIAAGSQRQIDLLFETNDIVEILIGTFYNDDHRIRKEIDWTVINALTGASENRSRWLCASNVLSIVPHVLNMHAEHDLIERTLDAIELLIEKQINYFFILENYQIMEALR
;
A
#
# COMPACT_ATOMS: atom_id res chain seq x y z
N MET A 1 -1.62 -22.54 -5.45
CA MET A 1 -0.49 -21.88 -6.14
C MET A 1 0.75 -21.97 -5.26
N PRO A 2 1.89 -22.45 -5.78
CA PRO A 2 3.18 -22.46 -5.09
C PRO A 2 3.58 -21.09 -4.55
N ILE A 3 4.26 -21.06 -3.40
CA ILE A 3 4.70 -19.82 -2.73
C ILE A 3 5.55 -18.95 -3.66
N ASN A 4 6.49 -19.54 -4.41
CA ASN A 4 7.33 -18.77 -5.35
C ASN A 4 6.51 -18.11 -6.47
N GLN A 5 5.46 -18.77 -6.97
CA GLN A 5 4.57 -18.16 -7.97
C GLN A 5 3.71 -17.03 -7.38
N LYS A 6 3.22 -17.21 -6.14
CA LYS A 6 2.51 -16.13 -5.42
C LYS A 6 3.41 -14.90 -5.22
N HIS A 7 4.66 -15.14 -4.83
CA HIS A 7 5.64 -14.08 -4.66
C HIS A 7 5.91 -13.34 -5.98
N GLU A 8 6.13 -14.06 -7.08
CA GLU A 8 6.32 -13.43 -8.40
C GLU A 8 5.10 -12.61 -8.84
N ILE A 9 3.88 -13.08 -8.57
CA ILE A 9 2.66 -12.33 -8.89
C ILE A 9 2.57 -11.05 -8.07
N MET A 10 2.83 -11.10 -6.76
CA MET A 10 2.80 -9.89 -5.92
C MET A 10 3.92 -8.92 -6.29
N TRP A 11 5.09 -9.43 -6.68
CA TRP A 11 6.18 -8.61 -7.21
C TRP A 11 5.79 -7.94 -8.55
N ILE A 12 5.00 -8.59 -9.40
CA ILE A 12 4.45 -7.95 -10.61
C ILE A 12 3.45 -6.85 -10.22
N HIS A 13 2.58 -7.07 -9.23
CA HIS A 13 1.67 -6.04 -8.75
C HIS A 13 2.42 -4.82 -8.20
N SER A 14 3.51 -5.02 -7.45
CA SER A 14 4.30 -3.92 -6.91
C SER A 14 4.96 -3.09 -8.01
N ASN A 15 5.41 -3.73 -9.08
CA ASN A 15 5.92 -3.04 -10.27
C ASN A 15 4.84 -2.28 -11.06
N ILE A 16 3.62 -2.84 -11.18
CA ILE A 16 2.50 -2.13 -11.81
C ILE A 16 2.11 -0.90 -10.98
N ALA A 17 2.07 -1.04 -9.65
CA ALA A 17 1.77 0.05 -8.73
C ALA A 17 2.87 1.14 -8.70
N ALA A 18 4.11 0.80 -9.01
CA ALA A 18 5.21 1.76 -9.20
C ALA A 18 5.16 2.51 -10.54
N GLY A 19 4.25 2.12 -11.43
CA GLY A 19 4.12 2.68 -12.76
C GLY A 19 3.37 4.02 -12.82
N SER A 20 2.88 4.35 -14.01
CA SER A 20 2.06 5.53 -14.25
C SER A 20 0.73 5.49 -13.49
N GLN A 21 0.09 6.65 -13.29
CA GLN A 21 -1.26 6.73 -12.73
C GLN A 21 -2.26 5.80 -13.44
N ARG A 22 -2.13 5.64 -14.77
CA ARG A 22 -3.00 4.73 -15.54
C ARG A 22 -2.77 3.26 -15.17
N GLN A 23 -1.53 2.85 -14.88
CA GLN A 23 -1.23 1.49 -14.43
C GLN A 23 -1.77 1.23 -13.02
N ILE A 24 -1.63 2.20 -12.11
CA ILE A 24 -2.22 2.14 -10.77
C ILE A 24 -3.75 2.03 -10.88
N ASP A 25 -4.38 2.86 -11.72
CA ASP A 25 -5.82 2.82 -11.94
C ASP A 25 -6.27 1.45 -12.47
N LEU A 26 -5.58 0.89 -13.47
CA LEU A 26 -5.92 -0.44 -14.01
C LEU A 26 -5.77 -1.56 -12.96
N LEU A 27 -4.76 -1.49 -12.09
CA LEU A 27 -4.59 -2.45 -11.00
C LEU A 27 -5.77 -2.37 -10.02
N PHE A 28 -6.12 -1.17 -9.57
CA PHE A 28 -7.19 -0.95 -8.58
C PHE A 28 -8.60 -0.81 -9.18
N GLU A 29 -8.75 -0.94 -10.50
CA GLU A 29 -10.01 -1.19 -11.21
C GLU A 29 -10.33 -2.69 -11.28
N THR A 30 -9.36 -3.56 -11.01
CA THR A 30 -9.57 -5.01 -10.99
C THR A 30 -10.42 -5.40 -9.78
N ASN A 31 -11.50 -6.15 -10.01
CA ASN A 31 -12.39 -6.59 -8.95
C ASN A 31 -11.64 -7.34 -7.85
N ASP A 32 -12.07 -7.11 -6.61
CA ASP A 32 -11.59 -7.79 -5.39
C ASP A 32 -10.08 -7.62 -5.10
N ILE A 33 -9.36 -6.75 -5.81
CA ILE A 33 -7.91 -6.59 -5.64
C ILE A 33 -7.53 -6.16 -4.22
N VAL A 34 -8.33 -5.29 -3.59
CA VAL A 34 -8.09 -4.84 -2.21
C VAL A 34 -8.28 -6.01 -1.24
N GLU A 35 -9.35 -6.78 -1.40
CA GLU A 35 -9.65 -7.96 -0.61
C GLU A 35 -8.58 -9.05 -0.78
N ILE A 36 -8.08 -9.25 -2.01
CA ILE A 36 -6.99 -10.17 -2.32
C ILE A 36 -5.70 -9.73 -1.66
N LEU A 37 -5.32 -8.45 -1.76
CA LEU A 37 -4.10 -7.92 -1.16
C LEU A 37 -4.15 -8.08 0.38
N ILE A 38 -5.23 -7.61 1.01
CA ILE A 38 -5.39 -7.69 2.46
C ILE A 38 -5.48 -9.15 2.94
N GLY A 39 -6.27 -9.97 2.26
CA GLY A 39 -6.43 -11.38 2.60
C GLY A 39 -5.12 -12.16 2.45
N THR A 40 -4.36 -11.90 1.39
CA THR A 40 -3.04 -12.54 1.20
C THR A 40 -2.03 -12.02 2.22
N PHE A 41 -2.06 -10.72 2.53
CA PHE A 41 -1.17 -10.11 3.50
C PHE A 41 -1.28 -10.79 4.87
N TYR A 42 -2.47 -11.01 5.39
CA TYR A 42 -2.61 -11.62 6.72
C TYR A 42 -2.39 -13.14 6.78
N ASN A 43 -2.41 -13.84 5.63
CA ASN A 43 -2.44 -15.31 5.60
C ASN A 43 -1.24 -15.98 4.93
N ASP A 44 -0.31 -15.22 4.35
CA ASP A 44 0.77 -15.78 3.53
C ASP A 44 2.19 -15.47 4.07
N ASP A 45 3.19 -16.03 3.39
CA ASP A 45 4.59 -15.93 3.79
C ASP A 45 5.09 -14.46 3.84
N HIS A 46 6.05 -14.19 4.73
CA HIS A 46 6.65 -12.87 4.91
C HIS A 46 7.21 -12.27 3.60
N ARG A 47 7.73 -13.10 2.68
CA ARG A 47 8.21 -12.61 1.38
C ARG A 47 7.07 -12.10 0.50
N ILE A 48 5.90 -12.73 0.58
CA ILE A 48 4.70 -12.31 -0.16
C ILE A 48 4.10 -11.05 0.47
N ARG A 49 4.07 -10.98 1.81
CA ARG A 49 3.67 -9.78 2.55
C ARG A 49 4.47 -8.55 2.13
N LYS A 50 5.80 -8.67 2.07
CA LYS A 50 6.69 -7.58 1.66
C LYS A 50 6.34 -7.02 0.27
N GLU A 51 5.99 -7.87 -0.69
CA GLU A 51 5.57 -7.40 -2.02
C GLU A 51 4.19 -6.74 -2.02
N ILE A 52 3.31 -7.15 -1.11
CA ILE A 52 2.03 -6.46 -0.89
C ILE A 52 2.27 -5.09 -0.25
N ASP A 53 3.19 -4.99 0.73
CA ASP A 53 3.60 -3.71 1.32
C ASP A 53 4.10 -2.77 0.21
N TRP A 54 5.03 -3.22 -0.63
CA TRP A 54 5.48 -2.45 -1.79
C TRP A 54 4.35 -2.06 -2.74
N THR A 55 3.41 -2.97 -3.02
CA THR A 55 2.26 -2.68 -3.88
C THR A 55 1.41 -1.54 -3.33
N VAL A 56 1.09 -1.59 -2.04
CA VAL A 56 0.27 -0.55 -1.39
C VAL A 56 1.03 0.78 -1.35
N ILE A 57 2.28 0.77 -0.90
CA ILE A 57 3.08 2.00 -0.73
C ILE A 57 3.37 2.68 -2.07
N ASN A 58 3.70 1.92 -3.12
CA ASN A 58 3.86 2.47 -4.46
C ASN A 58 2.56 3.11 -4.97
N ALA A 59 1.42 2.46 -4.76
CA ALA A 59 0.12 2.99 -5.16
C ALA A 59 -0.24 4.29 -4.42
N LEU A 60 -0.02 4.35 -3.10
CA LEU A 60 -0.29 5.55 -2.29
C LEU A 60 0.59 6.73 -2.72
N THR A 61 1.84 6.45 -3.12
CA THR A 61 2.79 7.47 -3.61
C THR A 61 2.39 8.01 -4.99
N GLY A 62 2.05 7.13 -5.93
CA GLY A 62 1.89 7.48 -7.35
C GLY A 62 0.46 7.78 -7.82
N ALA A 63 -0.56 7.47 -7.01
CA ALA A 63 -1.97 7.58 -7.40
C ALA A 63 -2.39 9.00 -7.85
N SER A 64 -3.32 9.04 -8.82
CA SER A 64 -4.07 10.26 -9.15
C SER A 64 -4.92 10.69 -7.95
N GLU A 65 -5.33 11.96 -7.86
CA GLU A 65 -6.13 12.45 -6.72
C GLU A 65 -7.43 11.63 -6.53
N ASN A 66 -8.10 11.26 -7.63
CA ASN A 66 -9.28 10.42 -7.60
C ASN A 66 -8.97 9.02 -7.06
N ARG A 67 -7.84 8.44 -7.45
CA ARG A 67 -7.41 7.13 -6.96
C ARG A 67 -6.96 7.19 -5.51
N SER A 68 -6.23 8.21 -5.09
CA SER A 68 -5.87 8.42 -3.68
C SER A 68 -7.13 8.49 -2.81
N ARG A 69 -8.15 9.24 -3.26
CA ARG A 69 -9.44 9.31 -2.54
C ARG A 69 -10.09 7.94 -2.41
N TRP A 70 -10.08 7.15 -3.48
CA TRP A 70 -10.61 5.79 -3.46
C TRP A 70 -9.79 4.84 -2.56
N LEU A 71 -8.45 4.92 -2.61
CA LEU A 71 -7.55 4.12 -1.77
C LEU A 71 -7.75 4.45 -0.30
N CYS A 72 -7.78 5.73 0.07
CA CYS A 72 -8.05 6.19 1.44
C CYS A 72 -9.47 5.84 1.92
N ALA A 73 -10.43 5.66 1.01
CA ALA A 73 -11.77 5.18 1.34
C ALA A 73 -11.88 3.65 1.41
N SER A 74 -10.85 2.93 0.98
CA SER A 74 -10.76 1.47 1.06
C SER A 74 -9.96 1.03 2.29
N ASN A 75 -9.85 -0.28 2.50
CA ASN A 75 -9.15 -0.84 3.65
C ASN A 75 -7.63 -0.98 3.47
N VAL A 76 -7.04 -0.58 2.34
CA VAL A 76 -5.60 -0.78 2.08
C VAL A 76 -4.69 -0.10 3.10
N LEU A 77 -5.15 0.98 3.74
CA LEU A 77 -4.40 1.69 4.78
C LEU A 77 -4.16 0.85 6.04
N SER A 78 -4.90 -0.25 6.26
CA SER A 78 -4.68 -1.15 7.39
C SER A 78 -3.32 -1.86 7.37
N ILE A 79 -2.63 -1.86 6.22
CA ILE A 79 -1.30 -2.44 6.04
C ILE A 79 -0.20 -1.48 6.52
N VAL A 80 -0.42 -0.16 6.43
CA VAL A 80 0.61 0.86 6.66
C VAL A 80 1.23 0.80 8.07
N PRO A 81 0.49 0.58 9.17
CA PRO A 81 1.11 0.44 10.49
C PRO A 81 2.07 -0.74 10.59
N HIS A 82 1.82 -1.83 9.86
CA HIS A 82 2.76 -2.95 9.82
C HIS A 82 4.08 -2.51 9.21
N VAL A 83 4.02 -1.82 8.06
CA VAL A 83 5.19 -1.35 7.32
C VAL A 83 6.07 -0.44 8.18
N LEU A 84 5.46 0.51 8.89
CA LEU A 84 6.18 1.42 9.79
C LEU A 84 6.92 0.70 10.93
N ASN A 85 6.47 -0.50 11.31
CA ASN A 85 7.10 -1.33 12.34
C ASN A 85 8.17 -2.30 11.78
N MET A 86 8.45 -2.30 10.47
CA MET A 86 9.44 -3.17 9.84
C MET A 86 10.86 -2.57 9.92
N HIS A 87 11.45 -2.47 11.12
CA HIS A 87 12.72 -1.77 11.36
C HIS A 87 13.92 -2.21 10.50
N ALA A 88 13.87 -3.37 9.84
CA ALA A 88 14.91 -3.83 8.91
C ALA A 88 14.74 -3.31 7.47
N GLU A 89 13.57 -2.78 7.12
CA GLU A 89 13.15 -2.43 5.76
C GLU A 89 13.19 -0.92 5.50
N HIS A 90 14.39 -0.35 5.55
CA HIS A 90 14.62 1.10 5.47
C HIS A 90 13.99 1.76 4.24
N ASP A 91 14.23 1.21 3.04
CA ASP A 91 13.71 1.77 1.78
C ASP A 91 12.17 1.80 1.74
N LEU A 92 11.55 0.79 2.33
CA LEU A 92 10.09 0.66 2.37
C LEU A 92 9.49 1.62 3.41
N ILE A 93 10.14 1.79 4.57
CA ILE A 93 9.76 2.79 5.58
C ILE A 93 9.89 4.19 4.99
N GLU A 94 11.02 4.54 4.37
CA GLU A 94 11.24 5.84 3.74
C GLU A 94 10.14 6.15 2.72
N ARG A 95 9.85 5.19 1.83
CA ARG A 95 8.77 5.37 0.85
C ARG A 95 7.38 5.49 1.49
N THR A 96 7.16 4.85 2.63
CA THR A 96 5.91 4.96 3.38
C THR A 96 5.74 6.34 3.98
N LEU A 97 6.83 6.93 4.51
CA LEU A 97 6.82 8.31 5.02
C LEU A 97 6.53 9.31 3.90
N ASP A 98 7.18 9.17 2.74
CA ASP A 98 6.91 9.98 1.55
C ASP A 98 5.43 9.88 1.14
N ALA A 99 4.87 8.66 1.11
CA ALA A 99 3.47 8.44 0.75
C ALA A 99 2.51 9.13 1.73
N ILE A 100 2.80 9.10 3.03
CA ILE A 100 2.01 9.77 4.06
C ILE A 100 2.04 11.30 3.86
N GLU A 101 3.23 11.87 3.65
CA GLU A 101 3.39 13.31 3.41
C GLU A 101 2.63 13.75 2.15
N LEU A 102 2.81 13.03 1.02
CA LEU A 102 2.11 13.30 -0.24
C LEU A 102 0.58 13.21 -0.11
N LEU A 103 0.06 12.29 0.70
CA LEU A 103 -1.38 12.21 0.95
C LEU A 103 -1.88 13.44 1.71
N ILE A 104 -1.19 13.83 2.77
CA ILE A 104 -1.56 15.01 3.58
C ILE A 104 -1.46 16.29 2.74
N GLU A 105 -0.43 16.41 1.89
CA GLU A 105 -0.27 17.53 0.96
C GLU A 105 -1.42 17.61 -0.06
N LYS A 106 -1.87 16.48 -0.60
CA LYS A 106 -3.01 16.43 -1.54
C LYS A 106 -4.31 16.86 -0.86
N GLN A 107 -4.54 16.39 0.36
CA GLN A 107 -5.74 16.73 1.11
C GLN A 107 -5.50 16.59 2.61
N ILE A 108 -5.51 17.72 3.33
CA ILE A 108 -5.24 17.77 4.77
C ILE A 108 -6.16 16.88 5.60
N ASN A 109 -7.40 16.65 5.14
CA ASN A 109 -8.35 15.78 5.81
C ASN A 109 -7.96 14.29 5.80
N TYR A 110 -7.00 13.87 4.95
CA TYR A 110 -6.47 12.50 5.02
C TYR A 110 -5.72 12.24 6.32
N PHE A 111 -5.22 13.28 7.00
CA PHE A 111 -4.64 13.16 8.34
C PHE A 111 -5.56 12.38 9.30
N PHE A 112 -6.85 12.74 9.36
CA PHE A 112 -7.82 12.06 10.23
C PHE A 112 -8.09 10.61 9.81
N ILE A 113 -7.99 10.31 8.51
CA ILE A 113 -8.12 8.93 8.02
C ILE A 113 -6.91 8.11 8.47
N LEU A 114 -5.70 8.68 8.36
CA LEU A 114 -4.47 8.02 8.80
C LEU A 114 -4.47 7.77 10.31
N GLU A 115 -4.96 8.71 11.12
CA GLU A 115 -5.18 8.52 12.56
C GLU A 115 -6.16 7.36 12.85
N ASN A 116 -7.25 7.24 12.10
CA ASN A 116 -8.20 6.13 12.30
C ASN A 116 -7.58 4.75 12.04
N TYR A 117 -6.55 4.68 11.20
CA TYR A 117 -5.77 3.45 10.95
C TYR A 117 -4.56 3.28 11.88
N GLN A 118 -4.43 4.11 12.91
CA GLN A 118 -3.32 4.09 13.87
C GLN A 118 -1.94 4.35 13.24
N ILE A 119 -1.91 5.00 12.07
CA ILE A 119 -0.67 5.24 11.32
C ILE A 119 0.16 6.32 12.01
N MET A 120 -0.50 7.37 12.52
CA MET A 120 0.19 8.47 13.19
C MET A 120 0.82 8.05 14.53
N GLU A 121 0.20 7.09 15.22
CA GLU A 121 0.73 6.46 16.43
C GLU A 121 1.95 5.59 16.13
N ALA A 122 1.96 4.89 15.00
CA ALA A 122 3.08 4.04 14.57
C ALA A 122 4.34 4.84 14.17
N LEU A 123 4.24 6.16 14.02
CA LEU A 123 5.38 7.05 13.77
C LEU A 123 6.13 7.47 15.05
N ARG A 124 5.59 7.17 16.24
CA ARG A 124 6.16 7.56 17.54
C ARG A 124 7.09 6.49 18.10
#